data_AF-A0A2B4S1X0-F1
#
_entry.id   AF-A0A2B4S1X0-F1
#
_cell.length_a   1.000
_cell.length_b   1.000
_cell.length_c   1.000
_cell.angle_alpha   90.00
_cell.angle_beta   90.00
_cell.angle_gamma   90.00
#
_symmetry.space_group_name_H-M   'P 1'
#
loop_
_entity.id
_entity.type
_entity.pdbx_description
1 polymer ?
#
loop_
_entity_poly.entity_id
_entity_poly.type
_entity_poly.pdbx_seq_one_letter_code
_entity_poly.pdbx_strand_id
1 'polypeptide(L)'
;MGEMDELPLQEMSQLWKNEEYRRYLTIFEKWLHESDWSAYRSLRDEDKQTIRDQSCKALSRLTYLWKSHNQEIHCLIQSIYYSSVKVKSFTIRELQVIAYNEYLRRILCREVMRFVDISIPQFIEASEFLLEETFLEQQTLKVEQNLRQCNNRPSDGDDYICALQRISVEFMETLYIYPLTDDYAYPERAGVYFIYYIGKTALYDGEVKPSIARPIYVGKSKKNISERLKDHREMIERAVDLEVDDFIVRLMLVDIKFYAGCIEEMLINYFMPKWNKERAWLSFGNARSETNSWNRYHIQNIR
;
A
#
# COMPACT_ATOMS: atom_id res chain seq x y z
N MET A 1 14.13 10.16 -26.31
CA MET A 1 14.18 8.76 -25.85
C MET A 1 15.57 8.14 -25.93
N GLY A 2 16.38 8.41 -26.96
CA GLY A 2 17.78 7.95 -27.01
C GLY A 2 18.63 8.30 -25.77
N GLU A 3 18.45 9.48 -25.19
CA GLU A 3 19.14 9.89 -23.94
C GLU A 3 18.77 9.03 -22.70
N MET A 4 17.64 8.32 -22.68
CA MET A 4 17.23 7.49 -21.52
C MET A 4 17.91 6.12 -21.49
N ASP A 5 18.40 5.64 -22.64
CA ASP A 5 18.99 4.32 -22.82
C ASP A 5 20.47 4.26 -22.45
N GLU A 6 21.14 5.41 -22.34
CA GLU A 6 22.58 5.51 -22.06
C GLU A 6 22.97 5.32 -20.58
N LEU A 7 22.01 5.25 -19.65
CA LEU A 7 22.30 5.16 -18.22
C LEU A 7 22.43 3.70 -17.72
N PRO A 8 23.61 3.24 -17.25
CA PRO A 8 23.83 1.86 -16.80
C PRO A 8 23.13 1.55 -15.45
N LEU A 9 22.48 0.37 -15.37
CA LEU A 9 21.73 -0.10 -14.20
C LEU A 9 22.58 -0.33 -12.94
N GLN A 10 23.85 -0.71 -13.09
CA GLN A 10 24.73 -1.07 -11.97
C GLN A 10 25.43 0.13 -11.33
N GLU A 11 25.53 1.28 -12.01
CA GLU A 11 26.19 2.49 -11.48
C GLU A 11 25.21 3.48 -10.83
N MET A 12 23.89 3.31 -11.00
CA MET A 12 22.88 4.24 -10.47
C MET A 12 22.76 4.27 -8.94
N SER A 13 23.28 3.28 -8.21
CA SER A 13 23.41 3.34 -6.76
C SER A 13 24.59 4.21 -6.30
N GLN A 14 25.55 4.49 -7.20
CA GLN A 14 26.77 5.25 -6.95
C GLN A 14 26.75 6.66 -7.60
N LEU A 15 25.94 6.88 -8.64
CA LEU A 15 25.85 8.12 -9.41
C LEU A 15 24.81 9.14 -8.90
N TRP A 16 24.63 9.26 -7.58
CA TRP A 16 23.65 10.19 -6.99
C TRP A 16 24.09 11.65 -7.03
N LYS A 17 24.53 12.15 -8.19
CA LYS A 17 24.57 13.58 -8.44
C LYS A 17 23.14 13.98 -8.79
N ASN A 18 22.50 14.69 -7.86
CA ASN A 18 21.10 15.13 -7.97
C ASN A 18 20.75 15.76 -9.33
N GLU A 19 21.70 16.38 -10.05
CA GLU A 19 21.48 17.05 -11.33
C GLU A 19 21.20 16.13 -12.52
N GLU A 20 22.04 15.13 -12.82
CA GLU A 20 21.81 14.21 -13.95
C GLU A 20 20.50 13.44 -13.78
N TYR A 21 20.22 13.10 -12.52
CA TYR A 21 19.03 12.40 -12.13
C TYR A 21 17.77 13.27 -12.22
N ARG A 22 17.84 14.52 -11.73
CA ARG A 22 16.76 15.51 -11.91
C ARG A 22 16.51 15.73 -13.41
N ARG A 23 17.56 15.84 -14.22
CA ARG A 23 17.45 15.93 -15.68
C ARG A 23 16.70 14.72 -16.26
N TYR A 24 17.05 13.49 -15.88
CA TYR A 24 16.34 12.29 -16.32
C TYR A 24 14.85 12.35 -15.98
N LEU A 25 14.51 12.65 -14.72
CA LEU A 25 13.12 12.72 -14.28
C LEU A 25 12.35 13.85 -14.99
N THR A 26 12.95 15.03 -15.16
CA THR A 26 12.33 16.14 -15.89
C THR A 26 12.11 15.78 -17.37
N ILE A 27 13.05 15.09 -18.02
CA ILE A 27 12.87 14.60 -19.38
C ILE A 27 11.70 13.61 -19.44
N PHE A 28 11.62 12.69 -18.48
CA PHE A 28 10.56 11.68 -18.44
C PHE A 28 9.18 12.29 -18.15
N GLU A 29 9.10 13.21 -17.20
CA GLU A 29 7.88 13.99 -16.90
C GLU A 29 7.42 14.78 -18.12
N LYS A 30 8.34 15.52 -18.75
CA LYS A 30 8.07 16.27 -19.99
C LYS A 30 7.56 15.35 -21.08
N TRP A 31 8.20 14.19 -21.26
CA TRP A 31 7.76 13.19 -22.22
C TRP A 31 6.34 12.69 -21.93
N LEU A 32 5.99 12.40 -20.67
CA LEU A 32 4.63 12.01 -20.28
C LEU A 32 3.59 13.09 -20.62
N HIS A 33 3.93 14.36 -20.41
CA HIS A 33 3.04 15.50 -20.68
C HIS A 33 2.88 15.84 -22.16
N GLU A 34 3.98 15.84 -22.92
CA GLU A 34 4.00 16.24 -24.33
C GLU A 34 3.56 15.10 -25.27
N SER A 35 3.55 13.86 -24.79
CA SER A 35 3.07 12.74 -25.57
C SER A 35 1.56 12.86 -25.79
N ASP A 36 1.15 12.96 -27.06
CA ASP A 36 -0.25 12.85 -27.44
C ASP A 36 -0.69 11.38 -27.32
N TRP A 37 -1.09 10.99 -26.11
CA TRP A 37 -1.61 9.66 -25.82
C TRP A 37 -2.92 9.35 -26.56
N SER A 38 -3.59 10.35 -27.16
CA SER A 38 -4.76 10.10 -28.01
C SER A 38 -4.36 9.48 -29.35
N ALA A 39 -3.21 9.90 -29.90
CA ALA A 39 -2.59 9.32 -31.09
C ALA A 39 -1.97 7.93 -30.83
N TYR A 40 -1.78 7.53 -29.58
CA TYR A 40 -1.24 6.21 -29.22
C TYR A 40 -2.06 5.06 -29.83
N ARG A 41 -3.40 5.21 -29.92
CA ARG A 41 -4.27 4.19 -30.51
C ARG A 41 -3.98 3.96 -32.00
N SER A 42 -3.61 5.02 -32.71
CA SER A 42 -3.29 5.01 -34.14
C SER A 42 -1.84 4.61 -34.46
N LEU A 43 -0.96 4.43 -33.46
CA LEU A 43 0.41 3.98 -33.70
C LEU A 43 0.46 2.53 -34.19
N ARG A 44 1.53 2.20 -34.93
CA ARG A 44 1.85 0.81 -35.28
C ARG A 44 2.21 0.03 -34.01
N ASP A 45 2.02 -1.29 -34.05
CA ASP A 45 2.24 -2.13 -32.87
C ASP A 45 3.70 -2.13 -32.40
N GLU A 46 4.66 -2.03 -33.31
CA GLU A 46 6.10 -1.89 -33.00
C GLU A 46 6.40 -0.61 -32.22
N ASP A 47 5.77 0.51 -32.60
CA ASP A 47 5.96 1.80 -31.95
C ASP A 47 5.30 1.79 -30.55
N LYS A 48 4.12 1.18 -30.43
CA LYS A 48 3.44 0.94 -29.14
C LYS A 48 4.29 0.09 -28.21
N GLN A 49 4.87 -0.99 -28.73
CA GLN A 49 5.73 -1.89 -27.97
C GLN A 49 7.00 -1.17 -27.48
N THR A 50 7.62 -0.36 -28.33
CA THR A 50 8.79 0.44 -27.96
C THR A 50 8.46 1.44 -26.82
N ILE A 51 7.34 2.16 -26.94
CA ILE A 51 6.87 3.09 -25.90
C ILE A 51 6.59 2.34 -24.59
N ARG A 52 5.94 1.16 -24.68
CA ARG A 52 5.69 0.28 -23.54
C ARG A 52 7.00 -0.08 -22.86
N ASP A 53 7.97 -0.61 -23.60
CA ASP A 53 9.25 -1.08 -23.04
C ASP A 53 10.05 0.05 -22.38
N GLN A 54 10.04 1.24 -22.97
CA GLN A 54 10.68 2.42 -22.38
C GLN A 54 9.94 2.90 -21.13
N SER A 55 8.60 2.87 -21.13
CA SER A 55 7.80 3.17 -19.93
C SER A 55 8.06 2.16 -18.81
N CYS A 56 8.09 0.86 -19.13
CA CYS A 56 8.44 -0.21 -18.19
C CYS A 56 9.79 0.06 -17.55
N LYS A 57 10.81 0.32 -18.38
CA LYS A 57 12.18 0.58 -17.95
C LYS A 57 12.25 1.83 -17.07
N ALA A 58 11.50 2.88 -17.41
CA ALA A 58 11.47 4.10 -16.62
C ALA A 58 10.75 3.93 -15.28
N LEU A 59 9.55 3.37 -15.27
CA LEU A 59 8.73 3.16 -14.06
C LEU A 59 9.40 2.19 -13.09
N SER A 60 9.99 1.10 -13.58
CA SER A 60 10.75 0.17 -12.74
C SER A 60 11.95 0.86 -12.07
N ARG A 61 12.62 1.78 -12.77
CA ARG A 61 13.69 2.59 -12.18
C ARG A 61 13.15 3.47 -11.05
N LEU A 62 11.97 4.10 -11.18
CA LEU A 62 11.37 4.97 -10.15
C LEU A 62 11.31 4.32 -8.76
N THR A 63 11.03 3.02 -8.73
CA THR A 63 10.95 2.25 -7.48
C THR A 63 12.25 2.15 -6.70
N TYR A 64 13.41 2.47 -7.29
CA TYR A 64 14.71 2.49 -6.62
C TYR A 64 15.11 3.86 -6.08
N LEU A 65 14.35 4.89 -6.44
CA LEU A 65 14.73 6.29 -6.27
C LEU A 65 14.16 6.90 -4.98
N TRP A 66 13.31 6.14 -4.29
CA TRP A 66 12.87 6.39 -2.92
C TRP A 66 14.01 6.57 -1.90
N LYS A 67 15.23 6.12 -2.20
CA LYS A 67 16.39 6.25 -1.29
C LYS A 67 16.99 7.66 -1.26
N SER A 68 16.57 8.53 -2.18
CA SER A 68 16.95 9.93 -2.16
C SER A 68 16.53 10.56 -0.83
N HIS A 69 17.34 11.48 -0.30
CA HIS A 69 16.96 12.31 0.86
C HIS A 69 16.51 13.71 0.41
N ASN A 70 16.33 13.91 -0.90
CA ASN A 70 15.96 15.19 -1.49
C ASN A 70 14.45 15.23 -1.74
N GLN A 71 13.75 16.12 -1.04
CA GLN A 71 12.31 16.34 -1.18
C GLN A 71 11.90 16.67 -2.63
N GLU A 72 12.66 17.48 -3.36
CA GLU A 72 12.33 17.83 -4.76
C GLU A 72 12.31 16.59 -5.67
N ILE A 73 13.18 15.61 -5.41
CA ILE A 73 13.20 14.34 -6.15
C ILE A 73 11.91 13.55 -5.88
N HIS A 74 11.47 13.48 -4.62
CA HIS A 74 10.22 12.81 -4.27
C HIS A 74 9.00 13.50 -4.90
N CYS A 75 8.95 14.84 -4.86
CA CYS A 75 7.91 15.63 -5.52
C CYS A 75 7.85 15.33 -7.03
N LEU A 76 9.02 15.23 -7.68
CA LEU A 76 9.10 14.96 -9.12
C LEU A 76 8.68 13.52 -9.45
N ILE A 77 9.07 12.53 -8.65
CA ILE A 77 8.60 11.15 -8.78
C ILE A 77 7.07 11.09 -8.64
N GLN A 78 6.51 11.80 -7.67
CA GLN A 78 5.06 11.87 -7.46
C GLN A 78 4.34 12.53 -8.63
N SER A 79 4.87 13.65 -9.14
CA SER A 79 4.33 14.32 -10.32
C SER A 79 4.34 13.41 -11.56
N ILE A 80 5.42 12.65 -11.76
CA ILE A 80 5.52 11.64 -12.80
C ILE A 80 4.42 10.59 -12.64
N TYR A 81 4.24 10.01 -11.46
CA TYR A 81 3.17 9.03 -11.24
C TYR A 81 1.79 9.63 -11.49
N TYR A 82 1.53 10.84 -10.99
CA TYR A 82 0.26 11.55 -11.20
C TYR A 82 -0.04 11.78 -12.68
N SER A 83 0.94 12.30 -13.44
CA SER A 83 0.80 12.50 -14.88
C SER A 83 0.64 11.19 -15.63
N SER A 84 1.23 10.11 -15.12
CA SER A 84 1.15 8.79 -15.71
C SER A 84 -0.26 8.16 -15.60
N VAL A 85 -1.03 8.44 -14.53
CA VAL A 85 -2.43 7.95 -14.36
C VAL A 85 -3.35 8.41 -15.50
N LYS A 86 -3.06 9.58 -16.09
CA LYS A 86 -3.82 10.13 -17.23
C LYS A 86 -3.65 9.31 -18.51
N VAL A 87 -2.65 8.43 -18.57
CA VAL A 87 -2.43 7.51 -19.70
C VAL A 87 -3.47 6.39 -19.65
N LYS A 88 -4.41 6.37 -20.61
CA LYS A 88 -5.51 5.39 -20.68
C LYS A 88 -5.12 4.01 -21.26
N SER A 89 -3.82 3.71 -21.38
CA SER A 89 -3.35 2.42 -21.89
C SER A 89 -3.32 1.39 -20.76
N PHE A 90 -4.11 0.32 -20.89
CA PHE A 90 -4.26 -0.75 -19.87
C PHE A 90 -2.92 -1.31 -19.39
N THR A 91 -2.05 -1.65 -20.33
CA THR A 91 -0.73 -2.22 -20.04
C THR A 91 0.19 -1.27 -19.28
N ILE A 92 0.16 0.02 -19.64
CA ILE A 92 0.97 1.02 -18.96
C ILE A 92 0.43 1.23 -17.53
N ARG A 93 -0.90 1.18 -17.35
CA ARG A 93 -1.55 1.29 -16.03
C ARG A 93 -1.15 0.18 -15.06
N GLU A 94 -1.14 -1.08 -15.50
CA GLU A 94 -0.69 -2.19 -14.64
C GLU A 94 0.74 -1.98 -14.12
N LEU A 95 1.66 -1.60 -14.99
CA LEU A 95 3.05 -1.35 -14.61
C LEU A 95 3.22 -0.13 -13.71
N GLN A 96 2.44 0.93 -13.99
CA GLN A 96 2.40 2.11 -13.14
C GLN A 96 1.99 1.72 -11.73
N VAL A 97 0.93 0.93 -11.61
CA VAL A 97 0.38 0.49 -10.35
C VAL A 97 1.35 -0.37 -9.54
N ILE A 98 2.03 -1.33 -10.18
CA ILE A 98 3.07 -2.14 -9.53
C ILE A 98 4.22 -1.24 -9.05
N ALA A 99 4.74 -0.39 -9.94
CA ALA A 99 5.83 0.51 -9.60
C ALA A 99 5.42 1.49 -8.48
N TYR A 100 4.19 1.96 -8.51
CA TYR A 100 3.63 2.89 -7.54
C TYR A 100 3.55 2.28 -6.16
N ASN A 101 3.02 1.07 -6.07
CA ASN A 101 2.89 0.42 -4.78
C ASN A 101 4.25 0.02 -4.21
N GLU A 102 5.19 -0.40 -5.05
CA GLU A 102 6.56 -0.67 -4.60
C GLU A 102 7.25 0.62 -4.09
N TYR A 103 7.03 1.76 -4.76
CA TYR A 103 7.49 3.07 -4.28
C TYR A 103 6.86 3.41 -2.92
N LEU A 104 5.52 3.33 -2.79
CA LEU A 104 4.78 3.54 -1.55
C LEU A 104 5.31 2.68 -0.40
N ARG A 105 5.42 1.37 -0.64
CA ARG A 105 5.94 0.39 0.32
C ARG A 105 7.32 0.78 0.81
N ARG A 106 8.13 1.44 -0.02
CA ARG A 106 9.49 1.85 0.35
C ARG A 106 9.52 3.19 1.06
N ILE A 107 8.73 4.18 0.64
CA ILE A 107 8.72 5.50 1.29
C ILE A 107 7.98 5.49 2.63
N LEU A 108 6.88 4.74 2.75
CA LEU A 108 6.10 4.64 3.98
C LEU A 108 6.77 3.72 5.03
N CYS A 109 7.63 2.79 4.61
CA CYS A 109 8.38 1.90 5.51
C CYS A 109 9.56 2.58 6.23
N ARG A 110 9.92 3.83 5.88
CA ARG A 110 11.19 4.44 6.30
C ARG A 110 11.00 5.84 6.90
N GLU A 111 12.04 6.31 7.60
CA GLU A 111 12.14 7.69 8.11
C GLU A 111 12.02 8.79 7.03
N VAL A 112 11.98 8.38 5.75
CA VAL A 112 11.78 9.23 4.56
C VAL A 112 10.40 9.91 4.57
N MET A 113 9.44 9.44 5.36
CA MET A 113 8.13 10.12 5.52
C MET A 113 8.26 11.61 5.91
N ARG A 114 9.38 12.03 6.51
CA ARG A 114 9.63 13.45 6.82
C ARG A 114 9.70 14.36 5.59
N PHE A 115 9.90 13.81 4.40
CA PHE A 115 10.07 14.56 3.15
C PHE A 115 8.85 14.50 2.23
N VAL A 116 7.81 13.75 2.59
CA VAL A 116 6.64 13.55 1.74
C VAL A 116 5.51 14.47 2.21
N ASP A 117 5.52 15.71 1.72
CA ASP A 117 4.50 16.72 2.01
C ASP A 117 3.28 16.64 1.06
N ILE A 118 3.25 15.63 0.17
CA ILE A 118 2.23 15.48 -0.87
C ILE A 118 1.25 14.37 -0.51
N SER A 119 -0.01 14.73 -0.68
CA SER A 119 -1.23 14.08 -0.23
C SER A 119 -1.37 12.63 -0.69
N ILE A 120 -1.53 11.73 0.29
CA ILE A 120 -2.14 10.40 0.13
C ILE A 120 -3.37 10.42 -0.81
N PRO A 121 -4.19 11.49 -0.85
CA PRO A 121 -5.20 11.75 -1.89
C PRO A 121 -4.82 11.59 -3.37
N GLN A 122 -3.55 11.75 -3.77
CA GLN A 122 -3.13 11.47 -5.15
C GLN A 122 -2.68 10.01 -5.33
N PHE A 123 -2.25 9.36 -4.24
CA PHE A 123 -2.13 7.91 -4.14
C PHE A 123 -3.45 7.18 -4.18
N ILE A 124 -4.48 7.92 -3.80
CA ILE A 124 -5.83 7.46 -3.87
C ILE A 124 -6.21 7.15 -5.36
N GLU A 125 -6.23 8.11 -6.28
CA GLU A 125 -6.75 7.86 -7.65
C GLU A 125 -6.08 6.67 -8.40
N ALA A 126 -4.79 6.41 -8.16
CA ALA A 126 -4.07 5.29 -8.76
C ALA A 126 -4.44 3.90 -8.17
N SER A 127 -4.91 3.83 -6.92
CA SER A 127 -5.22 2.55 -6.27
C SER A 127 -6.60 1.99 -6.61
N GLU A 128 -7.44 2.71 -7.35
CA GLU A 128 -8.71 2.15 -7.87
C GLU A 128 -8.44 0.98 -8.83
N PHE A 129 -7.41 1.12 -9.67
CA PHE A 129 -7.02 0.08 -10.63
C PHE A 129 -6.50 -1.19 -9.96
N LEU A 130 -5.90 -1.06 -8.76
CA LEU A 130 -5.46 -2.20 -7.94
C LEU A 130 -6.60 -3.08 -7.42
N LEU A 131 -7.85 -2.66 -7.62
CA LEU A 131 -9.05 -3.37 -7.21
C LEU A 131 -9.83 -3.95 -8.40
N GLU A 132 -9.31 -3.84 -9.64
CA GLU A 132 -9.81 -4.62 -10.77
C GLU A 132 -9.65 -6.13 -10.50
N GLU A 133 -10.55 -6.96 -11.03
CA GLU A 133 -10.62 -8.40 -10.69
C GLU A 133 -9.27 -9.13 -10.84
N THR A 134 -8.47 -8.77 -11.85
CA THR A 134 -7.14 -9.35 -12.10
C THR A 134 -6.17 -9.13 -10.93
N PHE A 135 -6.23 -7.99 -10.24
CA PHE A 135 -5.41 -7.73 -9.05
C PHE A 135 -6.03 -8.31 -7.79
N LEU A 136 -7.37 -8.45 -7.73
CA LEU A 136 -8.03 -9.13 -6.61
C LEU A 136 -7.63 -10.59 -6.49
N GLU A 137 -7.32 -11.27 -7.60
CA GLU A 137 -6.74 -12.60 -7.55
C GLU A 137 -5.37 -12.62 -6.86
N GLN A 138 -4.53 -11.61 -7.11
CA GLN A 138 -3.22 -11.45 -6.46
C GLN A 138 -3.37 -11.15 -4.95
N GLN A 139 -4.46 -10.49 -4.57
CA GLN A 139 -4.84 -10.23 -3.17
C GLN A 139 -5.48 -11.45 -2.47
N THR A 140 -5.71 -12.56 -3.19
CA THR A 140 -6.40 -13.74 -2.65
C THR A 140 -5.42 -14.83 -2.21
N LEU A 141 -5.34 -15.07 -0.90
CA LEU A 141 -4.60 -16.20 -0.35
C LEU A 141 -5.34 -17.51 -0.66
N LYS A 142 -4.68 -18.37 -1.45
CA LYS A 142 -5.12 -19.76 -1.70
C LYS A 142 -4.66 -20.66 -0.56
N VAL A 143 -5.44 -20.74 0.52
CA VAL A 143 -4.93 -21.21 1.84
C VAL A 143 -4.38 -22.63 1.78
N GLU A 144 -5.18 -23.58 1.31
CA GLU A 144 -4.81 -25.01 1.26
C GLU A 144 -3.66 -25.27 0.28
N GLN A 145 -3.63 -24.57 -0.85
CA GLN A 145 -2.55 -24.68 -1.82
C GLN A 145 -1.22 -24.20 -1.24
N ASN A 146 -1.22 -23.05 -0.57
CA ASN A 146 -0.01 -22.51 0.06
C ASN A 146 0.46 -23.39 1.22
N LEU A 147 -0.46 -23.93 2.05
CA LEU A 147 -0.11 -24.85 3.13
C LEU A 147 0.61 -26.11 2.61
N ARG A 148 0.13 -26.70 1.51
CA ARG A 148 0.78 -27.87 0.88
C ARG A 148 2.19 -27.56 0.39
N GLN A 149 2.41 -26.36 -0.16
CA GLN A 149 3.74 -25.93 -0.63
C GLN A 149 4.68 -25.63 0.53
N CYS A 150 4.16 -25.08 1.62
CA CYS A 150 4.93 -24.68 2.79
C CYS A 150 5.47 -25.88 3.59
N ASN A 151 4.71 -26.97 3.67
CA ASN A 151 5.11 -28.20 4.37
C ASN A 151 6.36 -28.89 3.76
N ASN A 152 6.77 -28.49 2.55
CA ASN A 152 7.98 -29.00 1.91
C ASN A 152 9.24 -28.17 2.24
N ARG A 153 9.13 -27.09 3.02
CA ARG A 153 10.26 -26.26 3.42
C ARG A 153 10.73 -26.64 4.83
N PRO A 154 12.05 -26.81 5.06
CA PRO A 154 12.57 -27.03 6.40
C PRO A 154 12.18 -25.89 7.34
N SER A 155 11.80 -26.24 8.56
CA SER A 155 11.43 -25.31 9.63
C SER A 155 12.71 -24.79 10.30
N ASP A 156 13.45 -23.91 9.61
CA ASP A 156 14.61 -23.26 10.23
C ASP A 156 14.14 -22.09 11.07
N GLY A 157 14.18 -22.24 12.40
CA GLY A 157 14.34 -21.15 13.38
C GLY A 157 13.34 -19.98 13.39
N ASP A 158 12.22 -20.06 12.67
CA ASP A 158 11.32 -18.92 12.49
C ASP A 158 10.50 -18.58 13.75
N ASP A 159 10.26 -17.27 13.96
CA ASP A 159 9.40 -16.70 15.03
C ASP A 159 7.88 -17.02 14.88
N TYR A 160 7.50 -17.86 13.91
CA TYR A 160 6.11 -18.19 13.62
C TYR A 160 5.62 -19.39 14.43
N ILE A 161 4.41 -19.31 14.99
CA ILE A 161 3.82 -20.38 15.80
C ILE A 161 3.32 -21.56 14.95
N CYS A 162 3.04 -21.35 13.66
CA CYS A 162 2.64 -22.39 12.71
C CYS A 162 2.82 -21.94 11.25
N ALA A 163 2.74 -22.90 10.32
CA ALA A 163 2.86 -22.64 8.88
C ALA A 163 1.82 -21.64 8.36
N LEU A 164 0.58 -21.69 8.87
CA LEU A 164 -0.47 -20.76 8.44
C LEU A 164 -0.12 -19.32 8.84
N GLN A 165 0.39 -19.09 10.07
CA GLN A 165 0.81 -17.76 10.49
C GLN A 165 1.96 -17.25 9.60
N ARG A 166 2.98 -18.07 9.31
CA ARG A 166 4.07 -17.71 8.39
C ARG A 166 3.54 -17.27 7.04
N ILE A 167 2.77 -18.13 6.39
CA ILE A 167 2.18 -17.85 5.06
C ILE A 167 1.37 -16.57 5.11
N SER A 168 0.56 -16.36 6.15
CA SER A 168 -0.27 -15.17 6.26
C SER A 168 0.54 -13.89 6.48
N VAL A 169 1.61 -13.93 7.28
CA VAL A 169 2.50 -12.77 7.47
C VAL A 169 3.22 -12.47 6.16
N GLU A 170 3.91 -13.45 5.58
CA GLU A 170 4.66 -13.30 4.34
C GLU A 170 3.76 -12.81 3.20
N PHE A 171 2.56 -13.39 3.06
CA PHE A 171 1.61 -12.97 2.04
C PHE A 171 1.13 -11.54 2.27
N MET A 172 0.72 -11.18 3.50
CA MET A 172 0.27 -9.81 3.80
C MET A 172 1.35 -8.75 3.51
N GLU A 173 2.63 -9.08 3.70
CA GLU A 173 3.75 -8.17 3.42
C GLU A 173 3.99 -7.89 1.93
N THR A 174 3.53 -8.79 1.04
CA THR A 174 3.58 -8.57 -0.41
C THR A 174 2.37 -7.81 -0.94
N LEU A 175 1.32 -7.65 -0.13
CA LEU A 175 0.07 -7.03 -0.58
C LEU A 175 0.16 -5.53 -0.74
N TYR A 176 -0.60 -5.05 -1.72
CA TYR A 176 -0.69 -3.65 -2.01
C TYR A 176 -1.33 -2.88 -0.85
N ILE A 177 -0.76 -1.71 -0.58
CA ILE A 177 -1.31 -0.73 0.35
C ILE A 177 -2.39 0.10 -0.34
N TYR A 178 -3.49 0.34 0.37
CA TYR A 178 -4.61 1.17 -0.04
C TYR A 178 -4.85 2.27 1.01
N PRO A 179 -5.32 3.45 0.61
CA PRO A 179 -5.87 4.45 1.53
C PRO A 179 -7.15 3.92 2.21
N LEU A 180 -7.54 4.50 3.36
CA LEU A 180 -8.83 4.25 4.01
C LEU A 180 -9.86 5.34 3.63
N THR A 181 -10.58 5.21 2.52
CA THR A 181 -11.57 6.22 2.08
C THR A 181 -12.84 5.62 1.45
N ASP A 182 -13.90 6.42 1.37
CA ASP A 182 -15.21 6.08 0.78
C ASP A 182 -15.19 6.08 -0.75
N ASP A 183 -14.19 6.70 -1.36
CA ASP A 183 -14.04 6.74 -2.83
C ASP A 183 -13.73 5.35 -3.42
N TYR A 184 -13.45 4.34 -2.57
CA TYR A 184 -13.15 2.98 -3.02
C TYR A 184 -14.28 1.99 -2.85
N ALA A 185 -14.53 1.27 -3.95
CA ALA A 185 -15.15 -0.03 -3.90
C ALA A 185 -14.13 -1.09 -3.46
N TYR A 186 -13.86 -1.19 -2.15
CA TYR A 186 -13.15 -2.37 -1.65
C TYR A 186 -13.90 -3.66 -2.02
N PRO A 187 -13.22 -4.81 -2.06
CA PRO A 187 -13.84 -6.05 -2.49
C PRO A 187 -14.95 -6.49 -1.53
N GLU A 188 -16.10 -6.85 -2.09
CA GLU A 188 -17.24 -7.42 -1.35
C GLU A 188 -17.03 -8.92 -1.05
N ARG A 189 -15.88 -9.25 -0.45
CA ARG A 189 -15.44 -10.62 -0.20
C ARG A 189 -14.95 -10.81 1.24
N ALA A 190 -14.89 -12.06 1.66
CA ALA A 190 -14.33 -12.44 2.96
C ALA A 190 -12.80 -12.31 2.96
N GLY A 191 -12.24 -11.98 4.12
CA GLY A 191 -10.80 -11.89 4.29
C GLY A 191 -10.39 -11.23 5.60
N VAL A 192 -9.13 -10.85 5.64
CA VAL A 192 -8.46 -10.20 6.78
C VAL A 192 -7.82 -8.91 6.27
N TYR A 193 -7.78 -7.87 7.08
CA TYR A 193 -7.18 -6.59 6.72
C TYR A 193 -6.40 -6.01 7.88
N PHE A 194 -5.40 -5.21 7.53
CA PHE A 194 -4.60 -4.42 8.45
C PHE A 194 -4.99 -2.96 8.27
N ILE A 195 -5.07 -2.23 9.37
CA ILE A 195 -5.08 -0.78 9.38
C ILE A 195 -3.75 -0.33 9.98
N TYR A 196 -3.09 0.60 9.31
CA TYR A 196 -1.84 1.22 9.74
C TYR A 196 -2.07 2.69 10.00
N TYR A 197 -1.33 3.22 10.97
CA TYR A 197 -1.26 4.65 11.22
C TYR A 197 0.04 5.20 10.60
N ILE A 198 -0.08 6.23 9.78
CA ILE A 198 1.02 6.89 9.07
C ILE A 198 1.02 8.41 9.25
N GLY A 199 0.30 8.93 10.24
CA GLY A 199 0.21 10.36 10.50
C GLY A 199 1.55 11.03 10.86
N LYS A 200 1.53 12.35 10.97
CA LYS A 200 2.76 13.15 11.20
C LYS A 200 3.32 13.03 12.62
N THR A 201 2.44 12.84 13.61
CA THR A 201 2.79 12.77 15.03
C THR A 201 2.65 11.35 15.56
N ALA A 202 3.19 11.04 16.75
CA ALA A 202 2.91 9.77 17.39
C ALA A 202 1.62 9.84 18.21
N LEU A 203 0.90 8.72 18.34
CA LEU A 203 -0.29 8.60 19.18
C LEU A 203 0.06 8.01 20.55
N TYR A 204 -0.83 8.25 21.54
CA TYR A 204 -0.75 7.68 22.89
C TYR A 204 0.63 7.88 23.54
N ASP A 205 1.06 9.13 23.66
CA ASP A 205 2.34 9.51 24.28
C ASP A 205 3.58 8.84 23.65
N GLY A 206 3.51 8.52 22.36
CA GLY A 206 4.62 7.95 21.61
C GLY A 206 4.62 6.42 21.53
N GLU A 207 3.64 5.74 22.11
CA GLU A 207 3.52 4.28 22.04
C GLU A 207 3.22 3.79 20.62
N VAL A 208 2.47 4.57 19.85
CA VAL A 208 2.19 4.26 18.44
C VAL A 208 2.88 5.29 17.57
N LYS A 209 3.95 4.84 16.91
CA LYS A 209 4.66 5.63 15.91
C LYS A 209 4.09 5.34 14.52
N PRO A 210 4.15 6.31 13.60
CA PRO A 210 3.79 6.10 12.21
C PRO A 210 4.58 4.92 11.60
N SER A 211 3.91 3.93 11.03
CA SER A 211 4.54 2.71 10.51
C SER A 211 3.63 1.91 9.59
N ILE A 212 4.21 1.30 8.55
CA ILE A 212 3.56 0.26 7.74
C ILE A 212 4.09 -1.16 7.99
N ALA A 213 5.06 -1.29 8.91
CA ALA A 213 5.58 -2.58 9.33
C ALA A 213 4.73 -3.17 10.46
N ARG A 214 4.08 -2.32 11.27
CA ARG A 214 3.25 -2.75 12.40
C ARG A 214 1.86 -2.14 12.28
N PRO A 215 0.81 -2.95 12.07
CA PRO A 215 -0.56 -2.44 12.04
C PRO A 215 -0.97 -1.90 13.42
N ILE A 216 -1.78 -0.85 13.42
CA ILE A 216 -2.44 -0.37 14.64
C ILE A 216 -3.66 -1.25 14.97
N TYR A 217 -4.27 -1.86 13.94
CA TYR A 217 -5.40 -2.78 14.06
C TYR A 217 -5.34 -3.89 13.00
N VAL A 218 -5.77 -5.08 13.38
CA VAL A 218 -5.99 -6.23 12.49
C VAL A 218 -7.45 -6.63 12.63
N GLY A 219 -8.16 -6.78 11.52
CA GLY A 219 -9.55 -7.18 11.55
C GLY A 219 -9.89 -8.16 10.44
N LYS A 220 -11.06 -8.79 10.56
CA LYS A 220 -11.60 -9.67 9.51
C LYS A 220 -13.02 -9.30 9.10
N SER A 221 -13.40 -9.83 7.94
CA SER A 221 -14.79 -10.00 7.57
C SER A 221 -15.04 -11.39 7.01
N LYS A 222 -16.12 -12.04 7.48
CA LYS A 222 -16.55 -13.35 6.96
C LYS A 222 -17.37 -13.24 5.67
N LYS A 223 -17.79 -12.03 5.30
CA LYS A 223 -18.70 -11.78 4.18
C LYS A 223 -18.17 -10.69 3.27
N ASN A 224 -18.01 -9.48 3.81
CA ASN A 224 -17.74 -8.28 3.05
C ASN A 224 -16.69 -7.42 3.78
N ILE A 225 -15.45 -7.36 3.29
CA ILE A 225 -14.42 -6.46 3.83
C ILE A 225 -14.81 -4.99 3.62
N SER A 226 -15.42 -4.65 2.49
CA SER A 226 -15.81 -3.28 2.15
C SER A 226 -16.71 -2.65 3.20
N GLU A 227 -17.82 -3.33 3.54
CA GLU A 227 -18.72 -2.88 4.62
C GLU A 227 -17.98 -2.69 5.95
N ARG A 228 -17.05 -3.60 6.26
CA ARG A 228 -16.34 -3.56 7.54
C ARG A 228 -15.32 -2.43 7.60
N LEU A 229 -14.60 -2.16 6.51
CA LEU A 229 -13.68 -1.03 6.42
C LEU A 229 -14.43 0.30 6.45
N LYS A 230 -15.59 0.38 5.79
CA LYS A 230 -16.47 1.53 5.87
C LYS A 230 -16.92 1.81 7.31
N ASP A 231 -17.40 0.79 8.02
CA ASP A 231 -17.77 0.91 9.44
C ASP A 231 -16.60 1.44 10.29
N HIS A 232 -15.38 0.97 10.03
CA HIS A 232 -14.19 1.42 10.75
C HIS A 232 -13.81 2.86 10.43
N ARG A 233 -13.87 3.25 9.15
CA ARG A 233 -13.64 4.62 8.70
C ARG A 233 -14.60 5.59 9.36
N GLU A 234 -15.89 5.30 9.35
CA GLU A 234 -16.93 6.12 10.01
C GLU A 234 -16.64 6.35 11.50
N MET A 235 -16.02 5.38 12.18
CA MET A 235 -15.64 5.56 13.59
C MET A 235 -14.43 6.49 13.75
N ILE A 236 -13.46 6.41 12.84
CA ILE A 236 -12.29 7.30 12.83
C ILE A 236 -12.71 8.73 12.48
N GLU A 237 -13.62 8.94 11.52
CA GLU A 237 -14.14 10.29 11.20
C GLU A 237 -14.85 10.96 12.38
N ARG A 238 -15.44 10.15 13.28
CA ARG A 238 -16.11 10.65 14.48
C ARG A 238 -15.15 10.94 15.62
N ALA A 239 -13.91 10.46 15.55
CA ALA A 239 -12.90 10.74 16.55
C ALA A 239 -12.51 12.22 16.50
N VAL A 240 -12.31 12.84 17.67
CA VAL A 240 -11.95 14.26 17.75
C VAL A 240 -10.45 14.52 17.61
N ASP A 241 -9.64 13.46 17.66
CA ASP A 241 -8.19 13.49 17.75
C ASP A 241 -7.49 12.65 16.67
N LEU A 242 -8.24 12.13 15.69
CA LEU A 242 -7.72 11.33 14.58
C LEU A 242 -8.21 11.89 13.24
N GLU A 243 -7.35 11.84 12.23
CA GLU A 243 -7.69 12.19 10.85
C GLU A 243 -7.67 10.92 10.00
N VAL A 244 -8.71 10.67 9.20
CA VAL A 244 -8.80 9.46 8.36
C VAL A 244 -7.63 9.35 7.37
N ASP A 245 -7.17 10.48 6.85
CA ASP A 245 -6.05 10.55 5.90
C ASP A 245 -4.72 10.04 6.50
N ASP A 246 -4.61 9.95 7.83
CA ASP A 246 -3.46 9.37 8.51
C ASP A 246 -3.50 7.83 8.54
N PHE A 247 -4.49 7.19 7.89
CA PHE A 247 -4.66 5.74 7.90
C PHE A 247 -4.67 5.12 6.51
N ILE A 248 -4.01 3.97 6.42
CA ILE A 248 -3.96 3.13 5.22
C ILE A 248 -4.24 1.68 5.61
N VAL A 249 -4.58 0.87 4.62
CA VAL A 249 -4.97 -0.51 4.79
C VAL A 249 -4.22 -1.45 3.84
N ARG A 250 -4.05 -2.69 4.28
CA ARG A 250 -3.81 -3.84 3.41
C ARG A 250 -4.92 -4.83 3.60
N LEU A 251 -5.34 -5.51 2.54
CA LEU A 251 -6.40 -6.51 2.61
C LEU A 251 -5.93 -7.80 1.97
N MET A 252 -6.15 -8.90 2.66
CA MET A 252 -5.94 -10.27 2.22
C MET A 252 -7.31 -10.92 2.05
N LEU A 253 -7.70 -11.16 0.81
CA LEU A 253 -8.86 -11.99 0.53
C LEU A 253 -8.49 -13.45 0.80
N VAL A 254 -9.47 -14.25 1.21
CA VAL A 254 -9.28 -15.70 1.39
C VAL A 254 -10.20 -16.45 0.45
N ASP A 255 -9.68 -17.50 -0.18
CA ASP A 255 -10.49 -18.38 -1.01
C ASP A 255 -11.48 -19.21 -0.18
N ILE A 256 -11.09 -19.58 1.05
CA ILE A 256 -11.90 -20.33 2.00
C ILE A 256 -12.22 -19.44 3.22
N LYS A 257 -13.43 -18.88 3.26
CA LYS A 257 -13.88 -17.91 4.29
C LYS A 257 -13.73 -18.38 5.75
N PHE A 258 -13.69 -19.68 6.01
CA PHE A 258 -13.55 -20.22 7.37
C PHE A 258 -12.17 -19.94 7.97
N TYR A 259 -11.14 -19.77 7.14
CA TYR A 259 -9.78 -19.46 7.60
C TYR A 259 -9.61 -18.00 8.05
N ALA A 260 -10.47 -17.07 7.63
CA ALA A 260 -10.34 -15.65 7.99
C ALA A 260 -10.27 -15.43 9.51
N GLY A 261 -11.00 -16.23 10.30
CA GLY A 261 -10.96 -16.17 11.77
C GLY A 261 -9.60 -16.58 12.33
N CYS A 262 -9.11 -17.74 11.93
CA CYS A 262 -7.82 -18.27 12.38
C CYS A 262 -6.67 -17.36 11.96
N ILE A 263 -6.70 -16.85 10.72
CA ILE A 263 -5.68 -15.95 10.19
C ILE A 263 -5.67 -14.63 10.98
N GLU A 264 -6.82 -14.01 11.22
CA GLU A 264 -6.91 -12.78 12.02
C GLU A 264 -6.29 -12.98 13.41
N GLU A 265 -6.68 -14.05 14.13
CA GLU A 265 -6.16 -14.33 15.46
C GLU A 265 -4.64 -14.55 15.45
N MET A 266 -4.11 -15.29 14.47
CA MET A 266 -2.68 -15.50 14.31
C MET A 266 -1.93 -14.20 14.01
N LEU A 267 -2.49 -13.31 13.20
CA LEU A 267 -1.88 -12.03 12.86
C LEU A 267 -1.97 -11.03 14.02
N ILE A 268 -3.07 -11.03 14.79
CA ILE A 268 -3.17 -10.30 16.06
C ILE A 268 -2.08 -10.78 17.01
N ASN A 269 -1.90 -12.10 17.13
CA ASN A 269 -0.88 -12.70 18.00
C ASN A 269 0.54 -12.33 17.59
N TYR A 270 0.83 -12.28 16.28
CA TYR A 270 2.14 -11.92 15.76
C TYR A 270 2.45 -10.44 15.93
N PHE A 271 1.55 -9.55 15.48
CA PHE A 271 1.80 -8.11 15.45
C PHE A 271 1.48 -7.39 16.75
N MET A 272 0.68 -7.99 17.63
CA MET A 272 0.23 -7.39 18.89
C MET A 272 -0.33 -5.95 18.74
N PRO A 273 -1.19 -5.68 17.74
CA PRO A 273 -1.67 -4.35 17.39
C PRO A 273 -2.41 -3.66 18.55
N LYS A 274 -2.19 -2.34 18.70
CA LYS A 274 -2.67 -1.56 19.86
C LYS A 274 -4.19 -1.59 20.00
N TRP A 275 -4.93 -1.53 18.89
CA TRP A 275 -6.40 -1.46 18.86
C TRP A 275 -7.13 -2.81 18.96
N ASN A 276 -6.41 -3.94 19.00
CA ASN A 276 -6.99 -5.26 19.24
C ASN A 276 -6.88 -5.71 20.69
N LYS A 277 -6.00 -5.10 21.48
CA LYS A 277 -5.72 -5.53 22.85
C LYS A 277 -6.82 -5.07 23.79
N GLU A 278 -7.74 -5.99 24.13
CA GLU A 278 -8.75 -5.77 25.18
C GLU A 278 -8.11 -5.39 26.54
N ARG A 279 -6.91 -5.89 26.83
CA ARG A 279 -6.18 -5.59 28.07
C ARG A 279 -5.36 -4.28 28.03
N ALA A 280 -5.20 -3.65 26.86
CA ALA A 280 -4.34 -2.47 26.66
C ALA A 280 -5.10 -1.20 26.24
N TRP A 281 -6.35 -1.08 26.72
CA TRP A 281 -7.16 0.15 26.76
C TRP A 281 -7.98 0.54 25.52
N LEU A 282 -7.81 -0.05 24.33
CA LEU A 282 -8.58 0.37 23.15
C LEU A 282 -9.05 -0.84 22.33
N SER A 283 -10.36 -1.10 22.30
CA SER A 283 -10.99 -2.23 21.58
C SER A 283 -11.74 -1.73 20.34
N PHE A 284 -11.04 -1.50 19.23
CA PHE A 284 -11.61 -0.85 18.06
C PHE A 284 -12.68 -1.69 17.33
N GLY A 285 -12.58 -3.02 17.42
CA GLY A 285 -13.52 -3.93 16.76
C GLY A 285 -15.00 -3.70 17.11
N ASN A 286 -15.28 -3.11 18.26
CA ASN A 286 -16.63 -2.78 18.75
C ASN A 286 -16.79 -1.28 19.07
N ALA A 287 -16.09 -0.41 18.35
CA ALA A 287 -16.04 1.04 18.59
C ALA A 287 -17.39 1.76 18.50
N ARG A 288 -18.45 1.13 17.95
CA ARG A 288 -19.81 1.69 17.97
C ARG A 288 -20.45 1.71 19.36
N SER A 289 -20.01 0.86 20.28
CA SER A 289 -20.53 0.86 21.64
C SER A 289 -19.99 2.05 22.44
N GLU A 290 -20.85 2.86 23.03
CA GLU A 290 -20.45 4.00 23.85
C GLU A 290 -19.69 3.60 25.13
N THR A 291 -19.85 2.36 25.58
CA THR A 291 -19.10 1.80 26.70
C THR A 291 -17.72 1.28 26.28
N ASN A 292 -17.44 1.21 24.97
CA ASN A 292 -16.16 0.77 24.45
C ASN A 292 -15.07 1.80 24.79
N SER A 293 -13.92 1.31 25.23
CA SER A 293 -12.82 2.17 25.65
C SER A 293 -12.23 3.01 24.50
N TRP A 294 -12.22 2.49 23.26
CA TRP A 294 -11.83 3.26 22.08
C TRP A 294 -12.79 4.41 21.83
N ASN A 295 -14.10 4.16 21.88
CA ASN A 295 -15.13 5.19 21.70
C ASN A 295 -15.02 6.28 22.77
N ARG A 296 -14.90 5.87 24.03
CA ARG A 296 -14.75 6.80 25.15
C ARG A 296 -13.52 7.70 24.99
N TYR A 297 -12.40 7.12 24.60
CA TYR A 297 -11.15 7.87 24.42
C TYR A 297 -11.22 8.83 23.22
N HIS A 298 -11.58 8.32 22.04
CA HIS A 298 -11.46 9.07 20.78
C HIS A 298 -12.67 9.91 20.42
N ILE A 299 -13.88 9.48 20.76
CA ILE A 299 -15.12 10.18 20.38
C ILE A 299 -15.63 11.04 21.53
N GLN A 300 -15.69 10.47 22.74
CA GLN A 300 -16.21 11.17 23.92
C GLN A 300 -15.13 11.99 24.65
N ASN A 301 -13.86 11.82 24.28
CA ASN A 301 -12.70 12.48 24.90
C ASN A 301 -12.62 12.26 26.43
N ILE A 302 -12.98 11.04 26.88
CA ILE A 302 -12.88 10.59 28.27
C ILE A 302 -11.59 9.79 28.41
N ARG A 303 -10.61 10.35 29.13
CA ARG A 303 -9.29 9.76 29.40
C ARG A 303 -9.26 9.02 30.73
#